data_AF-A0A4W5N1A2-F1
#
_entry.id   AF-A0A4W5N1A2-F1
#
_cell.length_a   1.000
_cell.length_b   1.000
_cell.length_c   1.000
_cell.angle_alpha   90.00
_cell.angle_beta   90.00
_cell.angle_gamma   90.00
#
_symmetry.space_group_name_H-M   'P 1'
#
loop_
_entity.id
_entity.type
_entity.pdbx_description
1 polymer ?
#
loop_
_entity_poly.entity_id
_entity_poly.type
_entity_poly.pdbx_seq_one_letter_code
_entity_poly.pdbx_strand_id
1 'polypeptide(L)'
;MVRMNVLADALKSINNAEKRGKRQVLIRPCSKVIVRFLTVMMKHGYIGEFEIIDDHRAGKIVVNLTGRLNKCGVISPRFDLQLKDLEKWQNNLLPSRQFGIRITLKCVCVCEHHLHV
;
A
#
# COMPACT_ATOMS: atom_id res chain seq x y z
N MET A 1 9.26 12.37 -19.24
CA MET A 1 9.52 11.09 -18.55
C MET A 1 8.19 10.38 -18.30
N VAL A 2 8.01 9.15 -18.77
CA VAL A 2 6.73 8.42 -18.74
C VAL A 2 6.55 7.75 -17.38
N ARG A 3 5.39 7.95 -16.73
CA ARG A 3 5.04 7.27 -15.46
C ARG A 3 4.57 5.85 -15.75
N MET A 4 5.40 4.86 -15.44
CA MET A 4 5.13 3.44 -15.70
C MET A 4 4.19 2.81 -14.66
N ASN A 5 4.29 3.19 -13.38
CA ASN A 5 3.48 2.58 -12.32
C ASN A 5 3.12 3.59 -11.22
N VAL A 6 1.90 4.14 -11.33
CA VAL A 6 1.37 5.15 -10.40
C VAL A 6 1.30 4.67 -8.94
N LEU A 7 1.13 3.36 -8.71
CA LEU A 7 1.10 2.81 -7.36
C LEU A 7 2.50 2.79 -6.72
N ALA A 8 3.53 2.47 -7.50
CA ALA A 8 4.91 2.47 -7.02
C ALA A 8 5.36 3.88 -6.62
N ASP A 9 5.01 4.88 -7.43
CA ASP A 9 5.31 6.29 -7.14
C ASP A 9 4.58 6.78 -5.88
N ALA A 10 3.32 6.39 -5.71
CA ALA A 10 2.53 6.71 -4.52
C ALA A 10 3.14 6.11 -3.25
N LEU A 11 3.41 4.80 -3.23
CA LEU A 11 3.99 4.13 -2.06
C LEU A 11 5.41 4.61 -1.75
N LYS A 12 6.21 4.95 -2.77
CA LYS A 12 7.53 5.55 -2.56
C LYS A 12 7.43 6.92 -1.90
N SER A 13 6.45 7.73 -2.31
CA SER A 13 6.20 9.05 -1.73
C SER A 13 5.78 8.95 -0.26
N ILE A 14 4.92 7.98 0.09
CA ILE A 14 4.52 7.68 1.48
C ILE A 14 5.74 7.27 2.30
N ASN A 15 6.52 6.29 1.84
CA ASN A 15 7.70 5.80 2.56
C ASN A 15 8.73 6.91 2.81
N ASN A 16 8.93 7.79 1.83
CA ASN A 16 9.85 8.93 1.96
C ASN A 16 9.31 10.01 2.91
N ALA A 17 8.00 10.22 2.95
CA ALA A 17 7.36 11.16 3.88
C ALA A 17 7.45 10.65 5.33
N GLU A 18 7.19 9.37 5.54
CA GLU A 18 7.30 8.71 6.85
C GLU A 18 8.73 8.72 7.39
N LYS A 19 9.71 8.36 6.55
CA LYS A 19 11.13 8.44 6.94
C LYS A 19 11.60 9.85 7.28
N ARG A 20 10.93 10.88 6.74
CA ARG A 20 11.18 12.29 7.04
C ARG A 20 10.35 12.80 8.23
N GLY A 21 9.48 11.97 8.83
CA GLY A 21 8.61 12.36 9.94
C GLY A 21 7.53 13.37 9.56
N LYS A 22 7.10 13.41 8.29
CA LYS A 22 6.04 14.32 7.85
C LYS A 22 4.68 13.78 8.31
N ARG A 23 3.83 14.66 8.83
CA ARG A 23 2.46 14.31 9.27
C ARG A 23 1.48 14.02 8.12
N GLN A 24 1.77 14.53 6.93
CA GLN A 24 0.89 14.41 5.77
C GLN A 24 1.67 14.24 4.48
N VAL A 25 1.11 13.48 3.55
CA VAL A 25 1.66 13.28 2.21
C VAL A 25 0.59 13.49 1.15
N LEU A 26 1.00 14.08 0.04
CA LEU A 26 0.16 14.42 -1.09
C LEU A 26 0.54 13.54 -2.27
N ILE A 27 -0.42 12.74 -2.75
CA ILE A 27 -0.21 11.76 -3.82
C ILE A 27 -0.92 12.25 -5.08
N ARG A 28 -0.20 12.20 -6.21
CA ARG A 28 -0.72 12.53 -7.55
C ARG A 28 -0.14 11.55 -8.57
N PRO A 29 -0.96 10.84 -9.37
CA PRO A 29 -2.40 10.99 -9.58
C PRO A 29 -3.25 10.11 -8.64
N CYS A 30 -4.54 10.42 -8.49
CA CYS A 30 -5.50 9.56 -7.82
C CYS A 30 -5.90 8.39 -8.73
N SER A 31 -5.91 7.16 -8.20
CA SER A 31 -6.36 5.96 -8.92
C SER A 31 -7.18 5.07 -8.00
N LYS A 32 -8.19 4.39 -8.55
CA LYS A 32 -9.05 3.45 -7.81
C LYS A 32 -8.24 2.37 -7.07
N VAL A 33 -7.11 1.94 -7.64
CA VAL A 33 -6.20 0.96 -7.02
C VAL A 33 -5.51 1.53 -5.79
N ILE A 34 -5.06 2.80 -5.86
CA ILE A 34 -4.42 3.48 -4.73
C ILE A 34 -5.43 3.67 -3.59
N VAL A 35 -6.64 4.12 -3.91
CA VAL A 35 -7.71 4.30 -2.91
C VAL A 35 -8.01 2.98 -2.20
N ARG A 36 -8.21 1.88 -2.95
CA ARG A 36 -8.43 0.55 -2.36
C ARG A 36 -7.27 0.11 -1.47
N PHE A 37 -6.03 0.39 -1.87
CA PHE A 37 -4.84 0.05 -1.08
C PHE A 37 -4.77 0.87 0.21
N LEU A 38 -5.03 2.18 0.15
CA LEU A 38 -5.07 3.05 1.32
C LEU A 38 -6.18 2.64 2.29
N THR A 39 -7.35 2.24 1.81
CA THR A 39 -8.44 1.73 2.67
C THR A 39 -7.98 0.53 3.52
N VAL A 40 -7.17 -0.37 2.96
CA VAL A 40 -6.62 -1.52 3.72
C VAL A 40 -5.62 -1.06 4.75
N MET A 41 -4.71 -0.17 4.37
CA MET A 41 -3.70 0.34 5.29
C MET A 41 -4.34 1.08 6.47
N MET A 42 -5.46 1.76 6.23
CA MET A 42 -6.27 2.42 7.25
C MET A 42 -6.96 1.40 8.17
N LYS A 43 -7.56 0.33 7.62
CA LYS A 43 -8.18 -0.74 8.43
C LYS A 43 -7.21 -1.41 9.40
N HIS A 44 -5.95 -1.58 9.00
CA HIS A 44 -4.91 -2.13 9.87
C HIS A 44 -4.21 -1.08 10.76
N GLY A 45 -4.59 0.19 10.66
CA GLY A 45 -4.04 1.26 11.49
C GLY A 45 -2.60 1.66 11.18
N TYR A 46 -2.11 1.40 9.95
CA TYR A 46 -0.79 1.86 9.50
C TYR A 46 -0.80 3.33 9.07
N ILE A 47 -1.92 3.79 8.52
CA ILE A 47 -2.15 5.19 8.14
C ILE A 47 -3.37 5.73 8.88
N GLY A 48 -3.46 7.05 8.98
CA GLY A 48 -4.66 7.71 9.48
C GLY A 48 -5.71 7.89 8.38
N GLU A 49 -6.51 8.94 8.53
CA GLU A 49 -7.51 9.34 7.55
C GLU A 49 -6.85 9.82 6.24
N PHE A 50 -7.56 9.64 5.13
CA PHE A 50 -7.15 10.18 3.85
C PHE A 50 -8.32 10.86 3.16
N GLU A 51 -8.02 11.94 2.45
CA GLU A 51 -8.99 12.76 1.73
C GLU A 51 -8.69 12.73 0.24
N ILE A 52 -9.75 12.62 -0.56
CA ILE A 52 -9.66 12.69 -2.02
C ILE A 52 -10.12 14.08 -2.45
N ILE A 53 -9.22 14.82 -3.07
CA ILE A 53 -9.49 16.14 -3.64
C ILE A 53 -9.62 15.98 -5.15
N ASP A 54 -10.72 16.44 -5.72
CA ASP A 54 -10.95 16.41 -7.16
C ASP A 54 -10.56 17.74 -7.81
N ASP A 55 -9.61 17.71 -8.74
CA ASP A 55 -9.21 18.88 -9.55
C ASP A 55 -9.70 18.77 -11.00
N HIS A 56 -10.67 17.91 -11.30
CA HIS A 56 -11.17 17.61 -12.66
C HIS A 56 -10.11 17.06 -13.65
N ARG A 57 -8.84 16.96 -13.26
CA ARG A 57 -7.76 16.40 -14.09
C ARG A 57 -7.45 14.95 -13.73
N ALA A 58 -6.84 14.73 -12.57
CA ALA A 58 -6.33 13.41 -12.18
C ALA A 58 -6.54 13.09 -10.69
N GLY A 59 -7.24 13.98 -9.98
CA GLY A 59 -7.42 13.92 -8.53
C GLY A 59 -6.11 13.96 -7.73
N LYS A 60 -6.24 14.26 -6.45
CA LYS A 60 -5.16 14.26 -5.47
C LYS A 60 -5.64 13.52 -4.24
N ILE A 61 -4.72 12.86 -3.55
CA ILE A 61 -5.03 12.21 -2.28
C ILE A 61 -4.11 12.82 -1.23
N VAL A 62 -4.69 13.34 -0.16
CA VAL A 62 -3.96 13.73 1.05
C VAL A 62 -4.08 12.58 2.04
N VAL A 63 -2.96 12.05 2.49
CA VAL A 63 -2.93 10.97 3.48
C VAL A 63 -2.30 11.50 4.76
N ASN A 64 -3.00 11.34 5.88
CA ASN A 64 -2.47 11.62 7.20
C ASN A 64 -1.69 10.42 7.70
N LEU A 65 -0.46 10.68 8.13
CA LEU A 65 0.48 9.67 8.55
C LEU A 65 0.60 9.66 10.08
N THR A 66 0.63 8.46 10.66
CA THR A 66 0.69 8.25 12.11
C THR A 66 2.10 7.88 12.59
N GLY A 67 3.07 7.71 11.69
CA GLY A 67 4.45 7.33 12.03
C GLY A 67 4.63 5.85 12.38
N ARG A 68 3.60 5.01 12.17
CA ARG A 68 3.66 3.57 12.44
C ARG A 68 4.20 2.76 11.26
N LEU A 69 4.37 3.38 10.10
CA LEU A 69 4.75 2.68 8.88
C LEU A 69 6.28 2.57 8.78
N ASN A 70 6.79 1.34 8.80
CA ASN A 70 8.22 1.08 8.64
C ASN A 70 8.66 1.09 7.17
N LYS A 71 7.95 0.37 6.30
CA LYS A 71 8.26 0.25 4.87
C LYS A 71 7.00 -0.11 4.09
N CYS A 72 6.76 0.59 2.99
CA CYS A 72 5.78 0.22 1.98
C CYS A 72 6.43 0.22 0.59
N GLY A 73 6.01 -0.70 -0.27
CA GLY A 73 6.56 -0.85 -1.61
C GLY A 73 5.68 -1.75 -2.48
N VAL A 74 5.88 -1.63 -3.80
CA VAL A 74 5.21 -2.48 -4.79
C VAL A 74 6.21 -3.53 -5.27
N ILE A 75 5.74 -4.76 -5.46
CA ILE A 75 6.50 -5.82 -6.12
C ILE A 75 6.27 -5.69 -7.63
N SER A 76 7.36 -5.64 -8.40
CA SER A 76 7.33 -5.50 -9.86
C SER A 76 8.33 -6.48 -10.50
N PRO A 77 7.95 -7.23 -11.55
CA PRO A 77 6.61 -7.33 -12.15
C PRO A 77 5.59 -8.00 -11.21
N ARG A 78 4.29 -7.90 -11.55
CA ARG A 78 3.22 -8.54 -10.77
C ARG A 78 3.19 -10.02 -11.14
N PHE A 79 3.72 -10.88 -10.26
CA PHE A 79 3.72 -12.32 -10.45
C PHE A 79 2.35 -12.93 -10.09
N ASP A 80 1.90 -13.89 -10.89
CA ASP A 80 0.75 -14.72 -10.55
C ASP A 80 1.14 -15.71 -9.45
N LEU A 81 0.57 -15.55 -8.26
CA LEU A 81 0.86 -16.40 -7.12
C LEU A 81 -0.13 -17.57 -7.03
N GLN A 82 0.42 -18.79 -6.91
CA GLN A 82 -0.34 -19.96 -6.50
C GLN A 82 -0.35 -20.07 -4.96
N LEU A 83 -1.37 -20.74 -4.40
CA LEU A 83 -1.48 -20.95 -2.96
C LEU A 83 -0.25 -21.65 -2.36
N LYS A 84 0.37 -22.55 -3.14
CA LYS A 84 1.57 -23.30 -2.75
C LYS A 84 2.81 -22.42 -2.54
N ASP A 85 2.90 -21.29 -3.25
CA ASP A 85 4.06 -20.40 -3.17
C ASP A 85 3.87 -19.28 -2.14
N LEU A 86 2.68 -19.15 -1.56
CA LEU A 86 2.33 -18.05 -0.67
C LEU A 86 3.23 -18.00 0.57
N GLU A 87 3.54 -19.15 1.15
CA GLU A 87 4.40 -19.29 2.34
C GLU A 87 5.85 -18.89 2.03
N LYS A 88 6.40 -19.32 0.89
CA LYS A 88 7.74 -18.92 0.45
C LYS A 88 7.85 -17.41 0.32
N TRP A 89 6.87 -16.80 -0.33
CA TRP A 89 6.83 -15.35 -0.45
C TRP A 89 6.65 -14.69 0.92
N GLN A 90 5.85 -15.26 1.83
CA GLN A 90 5.63 -14.73 3.19
C GLN A 90 6.94 -14.62 3.96
N ASN A 91 7.72 -15.70 3.97
CA ASN A 91 9.01 -15.73 4.65
C ASN A 91 10.03 -14.77 4.02
N ASN A 92 9.96 -14.55 2.70
CA ASN A 92 10.91 -13.66 2.01
C ASN A 92 10.59 -12.17 2.18
N LEU A 93 9.32 -11.80 2.32
CA LEU A 93 8.88 -10.41 2.29
C LEU A 93 8.55 -9.83 3.67
N LEU A 94 8.07 -10.67 4.60
CA LEU A 94 7.72 -10.22 5.94
C LEU A 94 8.88 -10.47 6.90
N PRO A 95 9.21 -9.51 7.78
CA PRO A 95 10.27 -9.70 8.77
C PRO A 95 9.92 -10.77 9.82
N SER A 96 8.63 -11.02 10.06
CA SER A 96 8.17 -12.09 10.94
C SER A 96 6.76 -12.54 10.55
N ARG A 97 6.36 -13.74 11.00
CA ARG A 97 5.02 -14.28 10.74
C ARG A 97 3.89 -13.46 11.39
N GLN A 98 4.22 -12.76 12.48
CA GLN A 98 3.29 -11.92 13.24
C GLN A 98 3.27 -10.46 12.79
N PHE A 99 4.16 -10.04 11.87
CA PHE A 99 4.32 -8.63 11.52
C PHE A 99 4.35 -8.38 10.01
N GLY A 100 3.54 -7.41 9.58
CA GLY A 100 3.44 -6.94 8.20
C GLY A 100 2.36 -7.66 7.39
N ILE A 101 1.83 -6.96 6.39
CA ILE A 101 0.67 -7.42 5.62
C ILE A 101 1.01 -7.38 4.14
N ARG A 102 0.79 -8.51 3.45
CA ARG A 102 0.84 -8.57 1.99
C ARG A 102 -0.55 -8.33 1.43
N ILE A 103 -0.67 -7.34 0.57
CA ILE A 103 -1.88 -7.10 -0.21
C ILE A 103 -1.67 -7.71 -1.61
N THR A 104 -2.40 -8.78 -1.90
CA THR A 104 -2.40 -9.43 -3.22
C THR A 104 -3.64 -9.01 -4.00
N LEU A 105 -3.47 -8.59 -5.26
CA LEU A 105 -4.58 -8.32 -6.18
C LEU A 105 -4.91 -9.61 -6.95
N LYS A 106 -5.45 -10.62 -6.28
CA LYS A 106 -6.17 -11.71 -6.96
C LYS A 106 -7.65 -11.44 -6.79
N CYS A 107 -8.44 -11.62 -7.86
CA CYS A 107 -9.84 -11.23 -7.93
C CYS A 107 -10.59 -11.52 -6.63
N VAL A 108 -11.23 -10.49 -6.10
CA VAL A 108 -12.02 -10.47 -4.85
C VAL A 108 -11.17 -10.37 -3.57
N CYS A 109 -11.23 -9.19 -2.99
CA CYS A 109 -10.79 -8.87 -1.64
C CYS A 109 -9.29 -8.84 -1.41
N VAL A 110 -8.92 -7.85 -0.61
CA VAL A 110 -7.65 -7.78 0.08
C VAL A 110 -7.66 -8.99 0.99
N CYS A 111 -7.01 -10.07 0.57
CA CYS A 111 -6.93 -11.27 1.39
C CYS A 111 -6.03 -10.98 2.60
N GLU A 112 -6.67 -10.58 3.70
CA GLU A 112 -6.15 -10.79 5.04
C GLU A 112 -5.91 -12.29 5.20
N HIS A 113 -4.65 -12.71 5.20
CA HIS A 113 -4.28 -14.04 5.68
C HIS A 113 -4.15 -13.98 7.21
N HIS A 114 -5.26 -13.67 7.90
CA HIS A 114 -5.39 -14.02 9.30
C HIS A 114 -5.78 -15.50 9.33
N LEU A 115 -4.78 -16.38 9.31
CA LEU A 115 -5.00 -17.79 9.60
C LEU A 115 -5.47 -17.85 11.06
N HIS A 116 -6.80 -17.92 11.28
CA HIS A 116 -7.30 -18.45 12.54
C HIS A 116 -6.90 -19.93 12.56
N VAL A 117 -6.06 -20.27 13.53
CA VAL A 117 -5.77 -21.64 13.96
C VAL A 117 -7.07 -22.33 14.33
#